data_AF-A0A1E2WUC6-F1
#
_entry.id   AF-A0A1E2WUC6-F1
#
_cell.length_a   1.000
_cell.length_b   1.000
_cell.length_c   1.000
_cell.angle_alpha   90.00
_cell.angle_beta   90.00
_cell.angle_gamma   90.00
#
_symmetry.space_group_name_H-M   'P 1'
#
loop_
_entity.id
_entity.type
_entity.pdbx_description
1 polymer ?
#
loop_
_entity_poly.entity_id
_entity_poly.type
_entity_poly.pdbx_seq_one_letter_code
_entity_poly.pdbx_strand_id
1 'polypeptide(L)' 'MSTNVSLEERLAAVEAAVTELQKQVAASQPTNWLQQITASFKDEPAFEEVLAYGRAIRQGDEPIIEIQDEL' A
#
# COMPACT_ATOMS: atom_id res chain seq x y z
N MET A 1 19.55 37.83 23.19
CA MET A 1 18.19 38.38 23.38
C MET A 1 17.23 37.19 23.27
N SER A 2 16.94 36.52 24.38
CA SER A 2 16.02 35.38 24.38
C SER A 2 14.60 35.92 24.22
N THR A 3 14.00 35.69 23.07
CA THR A 3 12.60 36.03 22.79
C THR A 3 11.71 35.14 23.63
N ASN A 4 11.40 35.57 24.85
CA ASN A 4 10.29 35.03 25.64
C ASN A 4 8.99 35.53 24.99
N VAL A 5 8.70 34.96 23.84
CA VAL A 5 7.37 35.00 23.22
C VAL A 5 6.39 34.49 24.27
N SER A 6 5.27 35.18 24.47
CA SER A 6 4.30 34.78 25.49
C SER A 6 3.80 33.37 25.19
N LEU A 7 3.32 32.66 26.21
CA LEU A 7 2.82 31.30 26.04
C LEU A 7 1.70 31.25 24.99
N GLU A 8 0.85 32.27 25.00
CA GLU A 8 -0.27 32.48 24.10
C GLU A 8 0.18 32.63 22.65
N GLU A 9 1.26 33.39 22.43
CA GLU A 9 1.79 33.64 21.10
C GLU A 9 2.51 32.40 20.54
N ARG A 10 3.14 31.59 21.40
CA ARG A 10 3.64 30.26 21.03
C ARG A 10 2.51 29.28 20.71
N LEU A 11 1.42 29.30 21.47
CA LEU A 11 0.27 28.44 21.25
C LEU A 11 -0.45 28.80 19.94
N ALA A 12 -0.66 30.09 19.67
CA ALA A 12 -1.23 30.58 18.42
C ALA A 12 -0.41 30.16 17.20
N ALA A 13 0.93 30.20 17.30
CA ALA A 13 1.81 29.73 16.23
C ALA A 13 1.65 28.23 15.95
N VAL A 14 1.49 27.41 17.01
CA VAL A 14 1.24 25.97 16.88
C VAL A 14 -0.13 25.70 16.27
N GLU A 15 -1.18 26.38 16.72
CA GLU A 15 -2.53 26.24 16.17
C GLU A 15 -2.59 26.59 14.68
N ALA A 16 -1.90 27.66 14.27
CA ALA A 16 -1.78 28.04 12.87
C ALA A 16 -1.04 26.97 12.04
N ALA A 17 0.08 26.45 12.55
CA ALA A 17 0.84 25.40 11.89
C ALA A 17 0.05 24.10 11.75
N VAL A 18 -0.69 23.70 12.78
CA VAL A 18 -1.55 22.50 12.76
C VAL A 18 -2.69 22.69 11.75
N THR A 19 -3.31 23.86 11.73
CA THR A 19 -4.39 24.17 10.77
C THR A 19 -3.88 24.08 9.32
N GLU A 20 -2.67 24.57 9.06
CA GLU A 20 -2.05 24.50 7.74
C GLU A 20 -1.71 23.06 7.33
N LEU A 21 -1.14 22.26 8.25
CA LEU A 21 -0.88 20.84 8.02
C LEU A 21 -2.17 20.06 7.75
N GLN A 22 -3.25 20.34 8.48
CA GLN A 22 -4.55 19.71 8.26
C GLN A 22 -5.10 20.01 6.86
N LYS A 23 -4.96 21.25 6.37
CA LYS A 23 -5.36 21.62 5.00
C LYS A 23 -4.55 20.87 3.95
N GLN A 24 -3.24 20.76 4.14
CA GLN A 24 -2.35 20.05 3.21
C GLN A 24 -2.66 18.54 3.17
N VAL A 25 -2.91 17.93 4.34
CA VAL A 25 -3.30 16.52 4.43
C VAL A 25 -4.69 16.29 3.83
N ALA A 26 -5.66 17.19 4.04
CA ALA A 26 -6.98 17.07 3.45
C ALA A 26 -6.99 17.28 1.92
N ALA A 27 -6.11 18.14 1.39
CA ALA A 27 -5.93 18.36 -0.04
C ALA A 27 -5.24 17.18 -0.73
N SER A 28 -4.34 16.49 -0.02
CA SER A 28 -3.81 15.20 -0.43
C SER A 28 -4.85 14.11 -0.12
N GLN A 29 -5.88 13.98 -0.98
CA GLN A 29 -6.68 12.76 -0.96
C GLN A 29 -5.70 11.59 -0.98
N PRO A 30 -5.77 10.65 -0.01
CA PRO A 30 -4.94 9.47 -0.05
C PRO A 30 -5.46 8.68 -1.25
N THR A 31 -4.90 8.96 -2.42
CA THR A 31 -5.03 8.07 -3.55
C THR A 31 -4.51 6.77 -2.99
N ASN A 32 -5.41 5.81 -2.83
CA ASN A 32 -5.12 4.56 -2.15
C ASN A 32 -3.86 4.01 -2.80
N TRP A 33 -2.73 4.04 -2.09
CA TRP A 33 -1.43 3.70 -2.67
C TRP A 33 -1.45 2.27 -3.21
N LEU A 34 -2.27 1.40 -2.61
CA LEU A 34 -2.56 0.06 -3.10
C LEU A 34 -3.26 0.10 -4.46
N GLN A 35 -4.22 1.00 -4.69
CA GLN A 35 -4.84 1.17 -6.02
C GLN A 35 -3.83 1.63 -7.07
N GLN A 36 -2.82 2.45 -6.73
CA GLN A 36 -1.77 2.84 -7.66
C GLN A 36 -0.88 1.65 -8.07
N ILE A 37 -0.58 0.75 -7.13
CA ILE A 37 0.28 -0.42 -7.38
C ILE A 37 -0.50 -1.56 -8.05
N THR A 38 -1.75 -1.81 -7.63
CA THR A 38 -2.53 -2.96 -8.15
C THR A 38 -2.93 -2.76 -9.62
N ALA A 39 -3.01 -1.51 -10.08
CA ALA A 39 -3.29 -1.20 -11.48
C ALA A 39 -2.05 -1.30 -12.39
N SER A 40 -0.83 -1.40 -11.85
CA SER A 40 0.40 -1.36 -12.68
C SER A 40 0.60 -2.60 -13.55
N PHE A 41 -0.05 -3.72 -13.19
CA PHE A 41 0.00 -4.98 -13.93
C PHE A 41 -1.28 -5.25 -14.74
N LYS A 42 -2.23 -4.31 -14.72
CA LYS A 42 -3.46 -4.46 -15.49
C LYS A 42 -3.13 -4.40 -16.98
N ASP A 43 -3.54 -5.42 -17.72
CA ASP A 43 -3.34 -5.58 -19.17
C ASP A 43 -1.87 -5.85 -19.61
N GLU A 44 -0.99 -6.29 -18.69
CA GLU A 44 0.38 -6.69 -19.02
C GLU A 44 0.44 -8.14 -19.56
N PRO A 45 0.76 -8.36 -20.85
CA PRO A 45 0.73 -9.71 -21.45
C PRO A 45 1.75 -10.67 -20.83
N ALA A 46 2.89 -10.16 -20.34
CA ALA A 46 3.88 -11.01 -19.66
C ALA A 46 3.38 -11.57 -18.32
N PHE A 47 2.36 -10.96 -17.72
CA PHE A 47 1.83 -11.39 -16.42
C PHE A 47 1.15 -12.77 -16.51
N GLU A 48 0.46 -13.07 -17.61
CA GLU A 48 -0.16 -14.38 -17.82
C GLU A 48 0.86 -15.51 -17.90
N GLU A 49 2.03 -15.25 -18.48
CA GLU A 49 3.13 -16.21 -18.57
C GLU A 49 3.70 -16.52 -17.18
N VAL A 50 3.91 -15.48 -16.35
CA VAL A 50 4.34 -15.64 -14.95
C VAL A 50 3.32 -16.44 -14.13
N LEU A 51 2.02 -16.20 -14.34
CA LEU A 51 0.97 -17.01 -13.71
C LEU A 51 1.00 -18.47 -14.16
N ALA A 52 1.25 -18.72 -15.45
CA ALA A 52 1.38 -20.07 -16.00
C ALA A 52 2.56 -20.82 -15.38
N TYR A 53 3.74 -20.20 -15.31
CA TYR A 53 4.91 -20.81 -14.64
C TYR A 53 4.64 -21.06 -13.15
N GLY A 54 4.03 -20.11 -12.45
CA GLY A 54 3.69 -20.29 -11.04
C GLY A 54 2.67 -21.41 -10.79
N ARG A 55 1.73 -21.64 -11.71
CA ARG A 55 0.81 -22.80 -11.63
C ARG A 55 1.56 -24.11 -11.85
N ALA A 56 2.40 -24.17 -12.88
CA ALA A 56 3.18 -25.37 -13.21
C ALA A 56 4.11 -25.80 -12.05
N ILE A 57 4.75 -24.86 -11.36
CA ILE A 57 5.59 -25.16 -10.19
C ILE A 57 4.77 -25.78 -9.07
N ARG A 58 3.62 -25.20 -8.73
CA ARG A 58 2.76 -25.72 -7.64
C ARG A 58 2.14 -27.08 -7.96
N GLN A 59 1.79 -27.31 -9.22
CA GLN A 59 1.29 -28.60 -9.69
C GLN A 59 2.39 -29.66 -9.75
N GLY A 60 3.62 -29.26 -10.07
CA GLY A 60 4.78 -30.15 -10.06
C GLY A 60 5.16 -30.63 -8.66
N ASP A 61 4.87 -29.82 -7.64
CA ASP A 61 5.10 -30.14 -6.22
C ASP A 61 3.87 -30.80 -5.55
N GLU A 62 2.77 -31.00 -6.28
CA GLU A 62 1.61 -31.72 -5.76
C GLU A 62 1.99 -33.21 -5.64
N PRO A 63 1.99 -33.78 -4.42
CA PRO A 63 2.31 -35.19 -4.27
C PRO A 63 1.27 -35.99 -5.05
N ILE A 64 1.74 -36.93 -5.88
CA ILE A 64 0.88 -37.95 -6.50
C ILE A 64 0.36 -38.80 -5.34
N ILE A 65 -0.74 -38.37 -4.72
CA ILE A 65 -1.54 -39.25 -3.89
C ILE A 65 -2.20 -40.18 -4.91
N GLU A 66 -1.53 -41.29 -5.21
CA GLU A 66 -2.17 -42.43 -5.84
C GLU A 66 -3.30 -42.84 -4.89
N ILE A 67 -4.51 -42.39 -5.19
CA ILE A 67 -5.71 -42.91 -4.57
C ILE A 67 -5.84 -44.32 -5.14
N GLN A 68 -5.11 -45.24 -4.52
CA GLN A 68 -5.28 -46.67 -4.71
C GLN A 68 -6.60 -47.01 -4.04
N ASP A 69 -7.70 -46.77 -4.75
CA ASP A 69 -9.00 -47.30 -4.37
C ASP A 69 -8.85 -48.83 -4.35
N GLU A 70 -8.87 -49.39 -3.14
CA GLU A 70 -8.87 -50.81 -2.87
C GLU A 70 -10.06 -51.48 -3.59
N LEU A 71 -9.78 -52.62 -4.23
CA LEU A 71 -10.73 -53.51 -4.90
C LEU A 71 -11.82 -54.06 -3.97
#